data_AF-A0A2G2ZTM5-F1
#
_entry.id   AF-A0A2G2ZTM5-F1
#
_cell.length_a   1.000
_cell.length_b   1.000
_cell.length_c   1.000
_cell.angle_alpha   90.00
_cell.angle_beta   90.00
_cell.angle_gamma   90.00
#
_symmetry.space_group_name_H-M   'P 1'
#
loop_
_entity.id
_entity.type
_entity.pdbx_description
1 polymer ?
#
loop_
_entity_poly.entity_id
_entity_poly.type
_entity_poly.pdbx_seq_one_letter_code
_entity_poly.pdbx_strand_id
1 'polypeptide(L)'
;MGIFSYYKEEAQEKLLVEPNKANGHDMANYSWGQTLEEVTITIPLPHGASVKNSSYFSISIENSNYIKVGKHLQPLIINGQLYKKIKADEWKWSCISHVKKDEICIVLPKEKNVWWKSLFKDGPQIDTQKFEGNKWWILIPKLWENWKRYIFG
;
A
#
# COMPACT_ATOMS: atom_id res chain seq x y z
N MET A 1 -33.21 26.93 4.65
CA MET A 1 -32.77 25.66 4.04
C MET A 1 -31.27 25.68 3.73
N GLY A 2 -30.40 26.18 4.63
CA GLY A 2 -29.01 26.51 4.23
C GLY A 2 -27.97 26.58 5.35
N ILE A 3 -28.17 25.89 6.46
CA ILE A 3 -27.13 25.71 7.50
C ILE A 3 -26.85 24.24 7.79
N PHE A 4 -27.87 23.38 7.69
CA PHE A 4 -27.69 21.92 7.83
C PHE A 4 -26.90 21.26 6.70
N SER A 5 -26.85 21.86 5.50
CA SER A 5 -26.02 21.35 4.39
C SER A 5 -24.55 21.71 4.56
N TYR A 6 -24.25 22.86 5.17
CA TYR A 6 -22.88 23.35 5.38
C TYR A 6 -22.11 22.48 6.40
N TYR A 7 -22.79 22.07 7.49
CA TYR A 7 -22.19 21.17 8.48
C TYR A 7 -22.10 19.70 8.06
N LYS A 8 -22.71 19.32 6.93
CA LYS A 8 -22.71 17.91 6.47
C LYS A 8 -21.48 17.56 5.62
N GLU A 9 -20.77 18.55 5.10
CA GLU A 9 -19.56 18.36 4.29
C GLU A 9 -18.29 18.33 5.15
N GLU A 10 -18.25 19.01 6.30
CA GLU A 10 -17.10 19.01 7.23
C GLU A 10 -17.01 17.75 8.11
N ALA A 11 -18.11 17.02 8.32
CA ALA A 11 -18.17 15.90 9.26
C ALA A 11 -17.87 14.51 8.66
N GLN A 12 -17.24 14.46 7.48
CA GLN A 12 -16.65 13.23 6.96
C GLN A 12 -15.16 13.44 6.68
N GLU A 13 -14.45 14.05 7.65
CA GLU A 13 -13.02 13.81 7.83
C GLU A 13 -12.84 12.28 7.90
N LYS A 14 -12.51 11.67 6.77
CA LYS A 14 -12.09 10.27 6.72
C LYS A 14 -10.84 10.22 7.57
N LEU A 15 -10.98 9.73 8.81
CA LEU A 15 -9.88 9.47 9.73
C LEU A 15 -8.78 8.77 8.95
N LEU A 16 -7.74 9.53 8.61
CA LEU A 16 -6.61 9.02 7.85
C LEU A 16 -5.78 8.15 8.78
N VAL A 17 -5.49 6.94 8.33
CA VAL A 17 -4.69 6.01 9.10
C VAL A 17 -3.22 6.38 8.96
N GLU A 18 -2.48 6.23 10.05
CA GLU A 18 -1.03 6.39 10.00
C GLU A 18 -0.40 5.31 9.12
N PRO A 19 0.45 5.68 8.14
CA PRO A 19 1.15 4.71 7.32
C PRO A 19 2.05 3.80 8.15
N ASN A 20 2.11 2.52 7.79
CA ASN A 20 3.13 1.60 8.32
C ASN A 20 4.53 1.95 7.77
N LYS A 21 5.57 1.25 8.25
CA LYS A 21 6.97 1.47 7.82
C LYS A 21 7.20 1.27 6.32
N ALA A 22 6.29 0.58 5.62
CA ALA A 22 6.34 0.37 4.19
C ALA A 22 5.45 1.35 3.40
N ASN A 23 5.06 2.48 4.01
CA ASN A 23 4.20 3.52 3.42
C ASN A 23 2.81 3.02 2.99
N GLY A 24 2.34 1.92 3.58
CA GLY A 24 1.00 1.36 3.36
C GLY A 24 0.24 1.25 4.67
N HIS A 25 -0.49 0.14 4.85
CA HIS A 25 -1.28 -0.09 6.07
C HIS A 25 -1.34 -1.58 6.42
N ASP A 26 -1.46 -1.86 7.71
CA ASP A 26 -1.60 -3.21 8.26
C ASP A 26 -3.07 -3.53 8.48
N MET A 27 -3.55 -4.59 7.84
CA MET A 27 -4.91 -5.10 8.03
C MET A 27 -4.89 -6.39 8.85
N ALA A 28 -6.07 -6.90 9.21
CA ALA A 28 -6.19 -8.08 10.07
C ALA A 28 -5.49 -9.34 9.49
N ASN A 29 -5.61 -9.56 8.18
CA ASN A 29 -5.17 -10.80 7.53
C ASN A 29 -4.02 -10.61 6.52
N TYR A 30 -3.60 -9.37 6.29
CA TYR A 30 -2.52 -9.02 5.36
C TYR A 30 -2.06 -7.60 5.65
N SER A 31 -0.84 -7.29 5.22
CA SER A 31 -0.32 -5.93 5.19
C SER A 31 -0.07 -5.53 3.75
N TRP A 32 -0.09 -4.23 3.49
CA TRP A 32 0.45 -3.72 2.24
C TRP A 32 1.42 -2.57 2.49
N GLY A 33 2.32 -2.41 1.53
CA GLY A 33 3.29 -1.34 1.45
C GLY A 33 3.43 -0.88 0.00
N GLN A 34 4.20 0.17 -0.21
CA GLN A 34 4.40 0.73 -1.54
C GLN A 34 5.67 1.57 -1.64
N THR A 35 6.11 1.70 -2.89
CA THR A 35 7.00 2.76 -3.37
C THR A 35 6.22 3.65 -4.34
N LEU A 36 6.89 4.57 -5.04
CA LEU A 36 6.24 5.28 -6.15
C LEU A 36 5.83 4.33 -7.27
N GLU A 37 6.58 3.25 -7.49
CA GLU A 37 6.51 2.40 -8.68
C GLU A 37 5.66 1.15 -8.49
N GLU A 38 5.52 0.65 -7.27
CA GLU A 38 4.81 -0.61 -7.00
C GLU A 38 4.08 -0.61 -5.66
N VAL A 39 3.12 -1.54 -5.55
CA VAL A 39 2.47 -1.93 -4.30
C VAL A 39 2.87 -3.36 -3.98
N THR A 40 3.21 -3.61 -2.73
CA THR A 40 3.51 -4.95 -2.23
C THR A 40 2.47 -5.36 -1.20
N ILE A 41 1.83 -6.52 -1.39
CA ILE A 41 0.89 -7.10 -0.45
C ILE A 41 1.56 -8.32 0.18
N THR A 42 1.49 -8.41 1.50
CA THR A 42 2.09 -9.48 2.29
C THR A 42 1.01 -10.19 3.10
N ILE A 43 0.85 -11.49 2.89
CA ILE A 43 -0.11 -12.33 3.61
C ILE A 43 0.66 -13.30 4.50
N PRO A 44 0.58 -13.16 5.85
CA PRO A 44 1.26 -14.07 6.74
C PRO A 44 0.67 -15.48 6.66
N LEU A 45 1.54 -16.48 6.72
CA LEU A 45 1.19 -17.89 6.74
C LEU A 45 1.75 -18.57 8.02
N PRO A 46 1.14 -19.67 8.46
CA PRO A 46 1.75 -20.54 9.47
C PRO A 46 3.13 -21.02 9.02
N HIS A 47 4.05 -21.19 9.97
CA HIS A 47 5.41 -21.65 9.69
C HIS A 47 5.42 -23.03 9.02
N GLY A 48 6.23 -23.19 7.97
CA GLY A 48 6.33 -24.43 7.19
C GLY A 48 5.24 -24.61 6.13
N ALA A 49 4.37 -23.61 5.93
CA ALA A 49 3.36 -23.61 4.87
C ALA A 49 3.98 -23.42 3.47
N SER A 50 5.02 -22.60 3.35
CA SER A 50 5.66 -22.26 2.06
C SER A 50 6.23 -23.48 1.34
N VAL A 51 6.83 -24.42 2.08
CA VAL A 51 7.46 -25.65 1.57
C VAL A 51 6.47 -26.60 0.92
N LYS A 52 5.16 -26.48 1.22
CA LYS A 52 4.13 -27.44 0.80
C LYS A 52 3.13 -26.89 -0.24
N ASN A 53 3.04 -25.57 -0.44
CA ASN A 53 1.75 -24.96 -0.77
C ASN A 53 1.69 -23.93 -1.93
N SER A 54 2.68 -23.80 -2.83
CA SER A 54 2.50 -22.84 -3.95
C SER A 54 1.26 -23.16 -4.81
N SER A 55 0.93 -24.44 -4.99
CA SER A 55 -0.28 -24.92 -5.70
C SER A 55 -1.59 -24.78 -4.91
N TYR A 56 -1.54 -24.43 -3.62
CA TYR A 56 -2.72 -24.27 -2.78
C TYR A 56 -3.34 -22.88 -2.84
N PHE A 57 -2.60 -21.89 -3.37
CA PHE A 57 -3.07 -20.52 -3.49
C PHE A 57 -3.49 -20.20 -4.90
N SER A 58 -4.60 -19.47 -5.02
CA SER A 58 -5.04 -18.87 -6.26
C SER A 58 -4.91 -17.36 -6.11
N ILE A 59 -4.08 -16.76 -6.97
CA ILE A 59 -3.90 -15.31 -7.05
C ILE A 59 -4.15 -14.92 -8.50
N SER A 60 -5.08 -14.01 -8.72
CA SER A 60 -5.41 -13.50 -10.05
C SER A 60 -5.60 -11.99 -10.06
N ILE A 61 -5.28 -11.40 -11.20
CA ILE A 61 -5.55 -10.00 -11.53
C ILE A 61 -6.52 -9.98 -12.71
N GLU A 62 -7.61 -9.24 -12.56
CA GLU A 62 -8.62 -9.00 -13.58
C GLU A 62 -8.63 -7.50 -13.94
N ASN A 63 -8.78 -7.17 -15.23
CA ASN A 63 -8.93 -5.80 -15.74
C ASN A 63 -7.87 -4.79 -15.27
N SER A 64 -6.66 -5.29 -14.94
CA SER A 64 -5.54 -4.49 -14.43
C SER A 64 -5.81 -3.72 -13.13
N ASN A 65 -6.93 -3.96 -12.45
CA ASN A 65 -7.30 -3.21 -11.24
C ASN A 65 -8.17 -4.01 -10.27
N TYR A 66 -8.31 -5.32 -10.44
CA TYR A 66 -9.09 -6.15 -9.54
C TYR A 66 -8.27 -7.37 -9.14
N ILE A 67 -8.11 -7.60 -7.84
CA ILE A 67 -7.28 -8.68 -7.31
C ILE A 67 -8.14 -9.67 -6.53
N LYS A 68 -7.88 -10.96 -6.78
CA LYS A 68 -8.42 -12.07 -5.99
C LYS A 68 -7.24 -12.87 -5.44
N VAL A 69 -7.27 -13.12 -4.14
CA VAL A 69 -6.29 -13.97 -3.45
C VAL A 69 -7.04 -14.90 -2.52
N GLY A 70 -6.79 -16.19 -2.61
CA GLY A 70 -7.39 -17.16 -1.71
C GLY A 70 -6.68 -18.50 -1.73
N LYS A 71 -7.08 -19.35 -0.79
CA LYS A 71 -6.73 -20.77 -0.82
C LYS A 71 -7.75 -21.52 -1.68
N HIS A 72 -7.29 -22.54 -2.40
CA HIS A 72 -8.17 -23.41 -3.17
C HIS A 72 -9.30 -23.97 -2.27
N LEU A 73 -10.55 -23.89 -2.74
CA LEU A 73 -11.75 -24.32 -2.02
C LEU A 73 -12.01 -23.64 -0.65
N GLN A 74 -11.45 -22.45 -0.41
CA GLN A 74 -11.75 -21.62 0.76
C GLN A 74 -12.21 -20.21 0.35
N PRO A 75 -12.85 -19.46 1.27
CA PRO A 75 -13.14 -18.06 1.03
C PRO A 75 -11.89 -17.26 0.63
N LEU A 76 -12.08 -16.28 -0.26
CA LEU A 76 -11.01 -15.39 -0.68
C LEU A 76 -10.52 -14.55 0.51
N ILE A 77 -9.20 -14.49 0.69
CA ILE A 77 -8.52 -13.63 1.65
C ILE A 77 -8.60 -12.17 1.18
N ILE A 78 -8.43 -11.97 -0.12
CA ILE A 78 -8.55 -10.66 -0.78
C ILE A 78 -9.47 -10.80 -1.99
N ASN A 79 -10.43 -9.90 -2.10
CA ASN A 79 -11.33 -9.81 -3.24
C ASN A 79 -11.77 -8.36 -3.40
N GLY A 80 -11.14 -7.60 -4.29
CA GLY A 80 -11.44 -6.18 -4.38
C GLY A 80 -10.81 -5.42 -5.54
N GLN A 81 -11.43 -4.30 -5.85
CA GLN A 81 -10.95 -3.34 -6.84
C GLN A 81 -9.85 -2.47 -6.23
N LEU A 82 -8.64 -2.59 -6.79
CA LEU A 82 -7.48 -1.77 -6.45
C LEU A 82 -7.77 -0.28 -6.64
N TYR A 83 -7.08 0.56 -5.87
CA TYR A 83 -7.25 2.01 -5.91
C TYR A 83 -6.96 2.61 -7.29
N LYS A 84 -5.94 2.10 -7.98
CA LYS A 84 -5.59 2.48 -9.36
C LYS A 84 -5.17 1.24 -10.16
N LYS A 85 -4.99 1.44 -11.47
CA LYS A 85 -4.49 0.41 -12.37
C LYS A 85 -3.03 0.05 -12.09
N ILE A 86 -2.71 -1.20 -12.35
CA ILE A 86 -1.38 -1.78 -12.34
C ILE A 86 -1.00 -2.24 -13.75
N LYS A 87 0.27 -2.55 -13.97
CA LYS A 87 0.72 -3.22 -15.18
C LYS A 87 0.43 -4.72 -15.06
N ALA A 88 -0.69 -5.15 -15.62
CA ALA A 88 -1.22 -6.50 -15.43
C ALA A 88 -0.34 -7.63 -16.00
N ASP A 89 0.64 -7.32 -16.84
CA ASP A 89 1.58 -8.31 -17.38
C ASP A 89 2.89 -8.41 -16.58
N GLU A 90 3.12 -7.49 -15.63
CA GLU A 90 4.38 -7.40 -14.86
C GLU A 90 4.23 -7.79 -13.38
N TRP A 91 3.01 -8.06 -12.91
CA TRP A 91 2.82 -8.47 -11.51
C TRP A 91 3.36 -9.88 -11.27
N LYS A 92 3.84 -10.11 -10.06
CA LYS A 92 4.42 -11.39 -9.64
C LYS A 92 4.07 -11.67 -8.20
N TRP A 93 4.11 -12.94 -7.83
CA TRP A 93 3.97 -13.34 -6.45
C TRP A 93 4.95 -14.46 -6.11
N SER A 94 5.29 -14.56 -4.83
CA SER A 94 6.17 -15.61 -4.32
C SER A 94 5.76 -15.99 -2.90
N CYS A 95 6.03 -17.24 -2.54
CA CYS A 95 6.04 -17.67 -1.15
C CYS A 95 7.45 -17.47 -0.60
N ILE A 96 7.59 -16.70 0.47
CA ILE A 96 8.84 -16.45 1.16
C ILE A 96 8.79 -17.21 2.48
N SER A 97 9.84 -17.99 2.75
CA SER A 97 10.02 -18.65 4.04
C SER A 97 11.01 -17.87 4.89
N HIS A 98 10.60 -17.55 6.11
CA HIS A 98 11.50 -17.02 7.13
C HIS A 98 11.55 -17.95 8.34
N VAL A 99 12.61 -17.81 9.13
CA VAL A 99 12.88 -18.63 10.33
C VAL A 99 11.69 -18.71 11.31
N LYS A 100 10.81 -17.70 11.32
CA LYS A 100 9.68 -17.61 12.27
C LYS A 100 8.30 -17.70 11.63
N LYS A 101 8.16 -17.25 10.38
CA LYS A 101 6.87 -17.18 9.68
C LYS A 101 7.11 -17.30 8.18
N ASP A 102 6.17 -17.92 7.50
CA ASP A 102 6.13 -17.91 6.05
C ASP A 102 5.17 -16.81 5.61
N GLU A 103 5.32 -16.31 4.39
CA GLU A 103 4.46 -15.25 3.88
C GLU A 103 4.34 -15.29 2.36
N ILE A 104 3.16 -14.94 1.85
CA ILE A 104 2.94 -14.67 0.42
C ILE A 104 3.26 -13.21 0.18
N CYS A 105 4.15 -12.96 -0.76
CA CYS A 105 4.47 -11.62 -1.24
C CYS A 105 3.90 -11.45 -2.65
N ILE A 106 3.03 -10.46 -2.84
CA ILE A 106 2.45 -10.12 -4.14
C ILE A 106 2.96 -8.73 -4.49
N VAL A 107 3.65 -8.61 -5.62
CA VAL A 107 4.21 -7.36 -6.13
C VAL A 107 3.38 -6.91 -7.32
N LEU A 108 2.83 -5.70 -7.22
CA LEU A 108 1.93 -5.09 -8.19
C LEU A 108 2.55 -3.80 -8.74
N PRO A 109 3.25 -3.85 -9.90
CA PRO A 109 3.80 -2.66 -10.53
C PRO A 109 2.69 -1.69 -10.95
N LYS A 110 2.80 -0.43 -10.55
CA LYS A 110 1.80 0.59 -10.83
C LYS A 110 1.87 1.03 -12.29
N GLU A 111 0.73 1.38 -12.86
CA GLU A 111 0.67 2.00 -14.20
C GLU A 111 1.23 3.44 -14.17
N LYS A 112 1.09 4.12 -13.03
CA LYS A 112 1.58 5.49 -12.81
C LYS A 112 2.41 5.56 -11.54
N ASN A 113 3.53 6.28 -11.59
CA ASN A 113 4.44 6.48 -10.47
C ASN A 113 3.87 7.47 -9.45
N VAL A 114 2.84 7.05 -8.72
CA VAL A 114 2.11 7.86 -7.74
C VAL A 114 1.89 7.08 -6.45
N TRP A 115 1.86 7.81 -5.34
CA TRP A 115 1.48 7.24 -4.05
C TRP A 115 -0.01 6.92 -4.02
N TRP A 116 -0.32 5.75 -3.47
CA TRP A 116 -1.68 5.29 -3.28
C TRP A 116 -2.12 5.64 -1.87
N LYS A 117 -3.24 6.34 -1.74
CA LYS A 117 -3.81 6.65 -0.43
C LYS A 117 -4.55 5.46 0.18
N SER A 118 -4.82 4.41 -0.57
CA SER A 118 -5.46 3.17 -0.10
C SER A 118 -5.10 2.02 -1.03
N LEU A 119 -5.22 0.78 -0.55
CA LEU A 119 -5.05 -0.40 -1.41
C LEU A 119 -6.23 -0.58 -2.37
N PHE A 120 -7.45 -0.41 -1.86
CA PHE A 120 -8.71 -0.54 -2.60
C PHE A 120 -9.42 0.80 -2.76
N LYS A 121 -10.25 0.92 -3.80
CA LYS A 121 -10.98 2.16 -4.16
C LYS A 121 -11.75 2.77 -2.98
N ASP A 122 -12.42 1.92 -2.20
CA ASP A 122 -13.27 2.31 -1.07
C ASP A 122 -12.71 1.83 0.29
N GLY A 123 -11.41 1.50 0.33
CA GLY A 123 -10.73 1.04 1.55
C GLY A 123 -10.31 2.17 2.49
N PRO A 124 -9.76 1.82 3.67
CA PRO A 124 -9.14 2.76 4.60
C PRO A 124 -8.06 3.60 3.90
N GLN A 125 -8.08 4.91 4.13
CA GLN A 125 -7.10 5.82 3.54
C GLN A 125 -5.98 6.12 4.52
N ILE A 126 -4.74 6.16 4.03
CA ILE A 126 -3.57 6.56 4.77
C ILE A 126 -3.20 8.01 4.48
N ASP A 127 -2.54 8.66 5.43
CA ASP A 127 -1.97 9.99 5.24
C ASP A 127 -0.63 9.91 4.48
N THR A 128 -0.67 10.10 3.15
CA THR A 128 0.55 10.04 2.33
C THR A 128 1.46 11.27 2.48
N GLN A 129 0.95 12.38 3.03
CA GLN A 129 1.75 13.58 3.25
C GLN A 129 2.85 13.36 4.29
N LYS A 130 2.62 12.47 5.26
CA LYS A 130 3.57 12.13 6.31
C LYS A 130 4.91 11.59 5.82
N PHE A 131 4.97 10.94 4.65
CA PHE A 131 6.24 10.48 4.07
C PHE A 131 6.60 11.19 2.76
N GLU A 132 5.63 11.73 2.02
CA GLU A 132 5.90 12.59 0.86
C GLU A 132 6.55 13.93 1.24
N GLY A 133 6.06 14.55 2.33
CA GLY A 133 6.52 15.86 2.83
C GLY A 133 7.89 15.82 3.51
N ASN A 134 8.39 14.64 3.89
CA ASN A 134 9.69 14.48 4.56
C ASN A 134 10.90 14.76 3.65
N LYS A 135 10.70 14.96 2.34
CA LYS A 135 11.77 15.42 1.46
C LYS A 135 12.23 16.85 1.77
N TRP A 136 11.33 17.74 2.20
CA TRP A 136 11.68 19.14 2.49
C TRP A 136 12.47 19.28 3.79
N TRP A 137 12.11 18.56 4.85
CA TRP A 137 12.85 18.60 6.13
C TRP A 137 14.29 18.11 6.03
N ILE A 138 14.60 17.19 5.09
CA ILE A 138 15.97 16.72 4.83
C ILE A 138 16.75 17.74 3.98
N LEU A 139 16.06 18.48 3.12
CA LEU A 139 16.68 19.47 2.22
C LEU A 139 16.85 20.85 2.86
N ILE A 140 15.96 21.25 3.78
CA ILE A 140 16.00 22.57 4.45
C ILE A 140 17.35 22.81 5.15
N PRO A 141 17.93 21.88 5.93
CA PRO A 141 19.25 22.09 6.53
C PRO A 141 20.37 22.23 5.49
N LYS A 142 20.32 21.47 4.39
CA LYS A 142 21.34 21.53 3.33
C LYS A 142 21.25 22.81 2.50
N LEU A 143 20.03 23.26 2.20
CA LEU A 143 19.78 24.50 1.48
C LEU A 143 20.15 25.71 2.36
N TRP A 144 19.84 25.66 3.66
CA TRP A 144 20.22 26.69 4.63
C TRP A 144 21.74 26.86 4.74
N GLU A 145 22.51 25.76 4.84
CA GLU A 145 23.97 25.83 4.86
C GLU A 145 24.57 26.43 3.57
N ASN A 146 24.01 26.09 2.40
CA ASN A 146 24.44 26.68 1.13
C ASN A 146 24.12 28.18 1.03
N TRP A 147 22.96 28.61 1.55
CA TRP A 147 22.53 30.01 1.49
C TRP A 147 23.28 30.89 2.51
N LYS A 148 23.65 30.35 3.68
CA LYS A 148 24.51 31.07 4.65
C LYS A 148 25.80 31.56 4.01
N ARG A 149 26.41 30.74 3.16
CA ARG A 149 27.66 31.06 2.44
C ARG A 149 27.51 32.22 1.44
N TYR A 150 26.31 32.47 0.93
CA TYR A 150 26.03 33.54 -0.03
C TYR A 150 25.56 34.85 0.65
N ILE A 151 24.93 34.74 1.82
CA ILE A 151 24.37 35.90 2.54
C ILE A 151 25.39 36.48 3.52
N PHE A 152 26.24 35.64 4.11
CA PHE A 152 27.20 36.02 5.15
C PHE A 152 28.67 35.77 4.75
N GLY A 153 28.91 35.43 3.48
CA GLY A 153 30.24 35.23 2.90
C GLY A 153 30.62 36.35 1.94
#